data_AF-A0A918GDP2-F1
#
_entry.id   AF-A0A918GDP2-F1
#
_cell.length_a   1.000
_cell.length_b   1.000
_cell.length_c   1.000
_cell.angle_alpha   90.00
_cell.angle_beta   90.00
_cell.angle_gamma   90.00
#
_symmetry.space_group_name_H-M   'P 1'
#
loop_
_entity.id
_entity.type
_entity.pdbx_description
1 polymer ?
#
loop_
_entity_poly.entity_id
_entity_poly.type
_entity_poly.pdbx_seq_one_letter_code
_entity_poly.pdbx_strand_id
1 'polypeptide(L)'
;MTRKLAVFAALESLAAGMNGCVGGVQGSMDNWRQTSGMTEAEWTDQGGGVFAEISQAFQAAMQAGQELLQAMNQGVMSCQHENMGAVQRSCGRMSA
;
A
#
# COMPACT_ATOMS: atom_id res chain seq x y z
N MET A 1 -17.48 26.36 11.15
CA MET A 1 -16.63 25.43 10.38
C MET A 1 -16.92 24.02 10.84
N THR A 2 -17.66 23.24 10.07
CA THR A 2 -17.76 21.79 10.27
C THR A 2 -16.35 21.22 10.12
N ARG A 3 -15.78 20.73 11.23
CA ARG A 3 -14.54 19.95 11.22
C ARG A 3 -14.79 18.83 10.20
N LYS A 4 -14.10 18.85 9.05
CA LYS A 4 -14.19 17.76 8.08
C LYS A 4 -13.79 16.51 8.86
N LEU A 5 -14.78 15.70 9.27
CA LEU A 5 -14.53 14.35 9.75
C LEU A 5 -13.63 13.74 8.69
N ALA A 6 -12.40 13.42 9.08
CA ALA A 6 -11.34 13.07 8.16
C ALA A 6 -11.87 12.05 7.15
N VAL A 7 -11.43 12.17 5.90
CA VAL A 7 -12.02 11.47 4.74
C VAL A 7 -11.65 9.97 4.78
N PHE A 8 -12.06 9.26 5.84
CA PHE A 8 -11.74 7.86 6.11
C PHE A 8 -12.20 6.96 4.97
N ALA A 9 -13.40 7.21 4.45
CA ALA A 9 -13.91 6.52 3.27
C ALA A 9 -13.02 6.73 2.02
N ALA A 10 -12.38 7.89 1.87
CA ALA A 10 -11.44 8.10 0.76
C ALA A 10 -10.08 7.46 1.04
N LEU A 11 -9.65 7.37 2.30
CA LEU A 11 -8.45 6.60 2.68
C LEU A 11 -8.65 5.10 2.45
N GLU A 12 -9.81 4.55 2.80
CA GLU A 12 -10.18 3.16 2.50
C GLU A 12 -10.25 2.93 0.99
N SER A 13 -10.88 3.84 0.25
CA SER A 13 -10.94 3.76 -1.22
C SER A 13 -9.55 3.84 -1.86
N LEU A 14 -8.66 4.70 -1.35
CA LEU A 14 -7.27 4.80 -1.79
C LEU A 14 -6.50 3.51 -1.47
N ALA A 15 -6.70 2.92 -0.28
CA ALA A 15 -6.04 1.67 0.11
C ALA A 15 -6.50 0.51 -0.78
N ALA A 16 -7.79 0.45 -1.11
CA ALA A 16 -8.33 -0.54 -2.04
C ALA A 16 -7.76 -0.36 -3.45
N GLY A 17 -7.69 0.87 -3.95
CA GLY A 17 -7.09 1.19 -5.26
C GLY A 17 -5.60 0.84 -5.32
N MET A 18 -4.84 1.13 -4.27
CA MET A 18 -3.42 0.80 -4.18
C MET A 18 -3.18 -0.71 -4.10
N ASN A 19 -3.99 -1.45 -3.32
CA ASN A 19 -3.94 -2.91 -3.31
C ASN A 19 -4.22 -3.51 -4.70
N GLY A 20 -5.23 -2.98 -5.41
CA GLY A 20 -5.52 -3.39 -6.78
C GLY A 20 -4.35 -3.10 -7.75
N CYS A 21 -3.69 -1.95 -7.58
CA CYS A 21 -2.52 -1.58 -8.38
C CYS A 21 -1.33 -2.52 -8.13
N VAL A 22 -0.98 -2.77 -6.86
CA VAL A 22 0.10 -3.71 -6.47
C VAL A 22 -0.21 -5.11 -6.99
N GLY A 23 -1.44 -5.59 -6.82
CA GLY A 23 -1.85 -6.91 -7.34
C GLY A 23 -1.81 -6.99 -8.86
N GLY A 24 -2.19 -5.93 -9.58
CA GLY A 24 -2.10 -5.87 -11.04
C GLY A 24 -0.67 -5.87 -11.56
N VAL A 25 0.23 -5.14 -10.89
CA VAL A 25 1.67 -5.14 -11.18
C VAL A 25 2.26 -6.53 -10.93
N GLN A 26 1.91 -7.16 -9.80
CA GLN A 26 2.34 -8.52 -9.48
C GLN A 26 1.86 -9.54 -10.52
N GLY A 27 0.57 -9.53 -10.87
CA GLY A 27 0.02 -10.43 -11.89
C GLY A 27 0.63 -10.20 -13.28
N SER A 28 0.95 -8.95 -13.64
CA SER A 28 1.64 -8.65 -14.90
C SER A 28 3.04 -9.26 -14.93
N MET A 29 3.75 -9.24 -13.80
CA MET A 29 5.08 -9.83 -13.70
C MET A 29 5.06 -11.35 -13.71
N ASP A 30 4.09 -11.96 -13.02
CA ASP A 30 3.91 -13.41 -13.02
C ASP A 30 3.55 -13.92 -14.43
N ASN A 31 2.68 -13.21 -15.14
CA ASN A 31 2.35 -13.53 -16.53
C ASN A 31 3.57 -13.35 -17.46
N TRP A 32 4.34 -12.28 -17.26
CA TRP A 32 5.56 -12.08 -18.04
C TRP A 32 6.59 -13.17 -17.78
N ARG A 33 6.81 -13.57 -16.52
CA ARG A 33 7.65 -14.72 -16.14
C ARG A 33 7.20 -15.98 -16.85
N GLN A 34 5.92 -16.32 -16.77
CA GLN A 34 5.36 -17.52 -17.42
C GLN A 34 5.52 -17.48 -18.94
N THR A 35 5.27 -16.32 -19.57
CA THR A 35 5.35 -16.15 -21.03
C THR A 35 6.79 -16.15 -21.54
N SER A 36 7.74 -15.63 -20.74
CA SER A 36 9.15 -15.57 -21.11
C SER A 36 9.79 -16.95 -21.28
N GLY A 37 9.19 -18.01 -20.72
CA GLY A 37 9.72 -19.37 -20.77
C GLY A 37 11.03 -19.56 -20.00
N MET A 38 11.45 -18.55 -19.22
CA MET A 38 12.68 -18.55 -18.45
C MET A 38 12.49 -19.21 -17.09
N THR A 39 13.52 -19.90 -16.63
CA THR A 39 13.65 -20.50 -15.31
C THR A 39 13.95 -19.45 -14.24
N GLU A 40 13.67 -19.76 -12.98
CA GLU A 40 13.93 -18.86 -11.84
C GLU A 40 15.42 -18.49 -11.71
N ALA A 41 16.32 -19.37 -12.14
CA ALA A 41 17.76 -19.15 -12.19
C ALA A 41 18.15 -18.09 -13.24
N GLU A 42 17.51 -18.07 -14.41
CA GLU A 42 17.75 -17.08 -15.48
C GLU A 42 17.25 -15.67 -15.08
N TRP A 43 16.34 -15.61 -14.12
CA TRP A 43 15.76 -14.37 -13.61
C TRP A 43 16.52 -13.79 -12.41
N THR A 44 17.15 -14.66 -11.63
CA THR A 44 17.92 -14.32 -10.42
C THR A 44 19.42 -14.25 -10.66
N ASP A 45 19.88 -14.54 -11.88
CA ASP A 45 21.28 -14.45 -12.25
C ASP A 45 21.82 -13.03 -12.01
N GLN A 46 22.61 -12.91 -10.95
CA GLN A 46 23.36 -11.71 -10.58
C GLN A 46 24.49 -11.39 -11.58
N GLY A 47 24.75 -12.26 -12.57
CA GLY A 47 25.77 -12.15 -13.59
C GLY A 47 25.49 -11.18 -14.74
N GLY A 48 24.39 -10.42 -14.69
CA GLY A 48 24.07 -9.42 -15.71
C GLY A 48 23.26 -9.95 -16.90
N GLY A 49 22.44 -10.98 -16.67
CA GLY A 49 21.41 -11.38 -17.64
C GLY A 49 20.42 -10.25 -17.90
N VAL A 50 19.94 -10.19 -19.16
CA VAL A 50 19.17 -9.15 -19.90
C VAL A 50 18.03 -8.43 -19.14
N PHE A 51 17.68 -8.85 -17.92
CA PHE A 51 16.51 -8.40 -17.18
C PHE A 51 16.75 -8.03 -15.71
N ALA A 52 18.00 -8.03 -15.21
CA ALA A 52 18.31 -7.70 -13.82
C ALA A 52 17.75 -6.33 -13.40
N GLU A 53 17.82 -5.33 -14.29
CA GLU A 53 17.29 -3.97 -14.06
C GLU A 53 15.77 -3.96 -13.92
N ILE A 54 15.05 -4.74 -14.73
CA ILE A 54 13.58 -4.84 -14.68
C ILE A 54 13.15 -5.57 -13.40
N SER A 55 13.82 -6.66 -13.06
CA SER A 55 13.56 -7.40 -11.81
C SER A 55 13.82 -6.55 -10.57
N GLN A 56 14.89 -5.76 -10.56
CA GLN A 56 15.18 -4.81 -9.48
C GLN A 56 14.14 -3.69 -9.39
N ALA A 57 13.80 -3.06 -10.52
CA ALA A 57 12.79 -1.99 -10.56
C ALA A 57 11.42 -2.49 -10.08
N PHE A 58 11.05 -3.71 -10.46
CA PHE A 58 9.83 -4.36 -9.99
C PHE A 58 9.86 -4.63 -8.48
N GLN A 59 10.94 -5.20 -7.96
CA GLN A 59 11.09 -5.42 -6.51
C GLN A 59 11.01 -4.10 -5.73
N ALA A 60 11.66 -3.05 -6.22
CA ALA A 60 11.60 -1.72 -5.61
C ALA A 60 10.18 -1.13 -5.62
N ALA A 61 9.44 -1.27 -6.74
CA ALA A 61 8.07 -0.80 -6.84
C ALA A 61 7.12 -1.57 -5.90
N MET A 62 7.28 -2.89 -5.80
CA MET A 62 6.51 -3.72 -4.88
C MET A 62 6.78 -3.35 -3.43
N GLN A 63 8.06 -3.15 -3.07
CA GLN A 63 8.44 -2.75 -1.71
C GLN A 63 7.88 -1.37 -1.35
N ALA A 64 8.04 -0.39 -2.23
CA ALA A 64 7.46 0.95 -2.02
C ALA A 64 5.92 0.90 -1.90
N GLY A 65 5.25 0.05 -2.68
CA GLY A 65 3.81 -0.18 -2.59
C GLY A 65 3.39 -0.76 -1.24
N GLN A 66 4.13 -1.73 -0.71
CA GLN A 66 3.88 -2.30 0.61
C GLN A 66 4.12 -1.30 1.74
N GLU A 67 5.21 -0.53 1.68
CA GLU A 67 5.52 0.53 2.64
C GLU A 67 4.41 1.59 2.68
N LEU A 68 3.92 2.01 1.51
CA LEU A 68 2.80 2.95 1.42
C LEU A 68 1.52 2.39 2.02
N LEU A 69 1.16 1.14 1.73
CA LEU A 69 -0.02 0.48 2.34
C LEU A 69 0.11 0.42 3.87
N GLN A 70 1.31 0.13 4.38
CA GLN A 70 1.57 0.08 5.81
C GLN A 70 1.44 1.47 6.46
N ALA A 71 2.00 2.50 5.84
CA ALA A 71 1.87 3.89 6.30
C ALA A 71 0.41 4.37 6.29
N MET A 72 -0.36 4.01 5.26
CA MET A 72 -1.79 4.33 5.19
C MET A 72 -2.58 3.67 6.33
N ASN A 73 -2.34 2.39 6.61
CA ASN A 73 -2.99 1.69 7.72
C ASN A 73 -2.65 2.32 9.07
N GLN A 74 -1.39 2.71 9.29
CA GLN A 74 -0.99 3.41 10.51
C GLN A 74 -1.62 4.80 10.63
N GLY A 75 -1.72 5.54 9.51
CA GLY A 75 -2.38 6.85 9.47
C GLY A 75 -3.87 6.77 9.81
N VAL A 76 -4.58 5.75 9.31
CA VAL A 76 -5.99 5.49 9.64
C VAL A 76 -6.14 5.21 11.14
N MET A 77 -5.33 4.31 11.71
CA MET A 77 -5.39 3.99 13.14
C MET A 77 -5.10 5.21 14.02
N SER A 78 -4.10 6.03 13.66
CA SER A 78 -3.76 7.25 14.40
C SER A 78 -4.92 8.26 14.37
N CYS A 79 -5.51 8.48 13.19
CA CYS A 79 -6.68 9.36 13.03
C CYS A 79 -7.91 8.84 13.80
N GLN A 80 -8.14 7.52 13.83
CA GLN A 80 -9.22 6.91 14.62
C GLN A 80 -9.00 7.14 16.13
N HIS A 81 -7.77 6.98 16.62
CA HIS A 81 -7.43 7.22 18.02
C HIS A 81 -7.64 8.69 18.42
N GLU A 82 -7.20 9.63 17.58
CA GLU A 82 -7.42 11.07 17.79
C GLU A 82 -8.91 11.43 17.83
N ASN A 83 -9.70 10.83 16.94
CA ASN A 83 -11.15 11.04 16.90
C ASN A 83 -11.86 10.46 18.12
N MET A 84 -11.52 9.23 18.55
CA MET A 84 -12.06 8.65 19.78
C MET A 84 -11.76 9.54 20.99
N GLY A 85 -10.52 10.03 21.11
CA GLY A 85 -10.15 10.97 22.17
C GLY A 85 -10.92 12.28 22.08
N ALA A 86 -11.16 12.80 20.87
CA ALA A 86 -11.98 14.00 20.67
C ALA A 86 -13.43 13.79 21.08
N VAL A 87 -14.02 12.64 20.74
CA VAL A 87 -15.39 12.26 21.14
C VAL A 87 -15.49 12.12 22.66
N GLN A 88 -14.57 11.39 23.31
CA GLN A 88 -14.55 11.23 24.76
C GLN A 88 -14.46 12.59 25.48
N ARG A 89 -13.60 13.50 25.00
CA ARG A 89 -13.50 14.86 25.54
C ARG A 89 -14.80 15.67 25.36
N SER A 90 -15.51 15.49 24.25
CA SER A 90 -16.81 16.14 24.03
C SER A 90 -17.91 15.55 24.91
N CYS A 91 -17.99 14.21 25.04
CA CYS A 91 -18.94 13.56 25.93
C CYS A 91 -18.73 13.99 27.38
N GLY A 92 -17.48 14.04 27.86
CA GLY A 92 -17.15 14.51 29.21
C GLY A 92 -17.52 15.98 29.48
N ARG A 93 -17.60 16.82 28.44
CA ARG A 93 -18.08 18.22 28.54
C ARG A 93 -19.59 18.36 28.48
N MET A 94 -20.30 17.38 27.92
CA MET A 94 -21.77 17.37 27.87
C MET A 94 -22.41 16.79 29.14
N SER A 95 -21.65 16.01 29.91
CA SER A 95 -22.07 15.42 31.18
C SER A 95 -21.69 16.23 32.43
N ALA A 96 -21.09 17.41 32.26
CA ALA A 96 -20.70 18.36 33.32
C ALA A 96 -21.53 19.64 33.19
#